data_AF-A0A0M8MSM0-F1
#
_entry.id   AF-A0A0M8MSM0-F1
#
_cell.length_a   1.000
_cell.length_b   1.000
_cell.length_c   1.000
_cell.angle_alpha   90.00
_cell.angle_beta   90.00
_cell.angle_gamma   90.00
#
_symmetry.space_group_name_H-M   'P 1'
#
loop_
_entity.id
_entity.type
_entity.pdbx_description
1 polymer ?
#
loop_
_entity_poly.entity_id
_entity_poly.type
_entity_poly.pdbx_seq_one_letter_code
_entity_poly.pdbx_strand_id
1 'polypeptide(L)'
;MDLDAVNLARRAWSDLLDTGYNTAAPPRPLYSLVWRLQLGGFDAAAPETWAAAAHVQRRAYRHLCTRYTERVNASLQPGVPDDAHPLQGGGKTLWQTQKETQELLALIELDLQRLASPLSTEEMPSLSRILTVWSYANTDIGYRQGMHEIVSRLWSIRSRESLPCTTSVLRAHVLDAAALHTLLDAEAVEADTFFLFSHLMQRIAPYYLTERSNSPALIKAVLHRVDPLLGQHLASLQLDWPPILLRWHRLLFMHECSEDVCDKLWDMIFILDPQLHIVPYLSTTIVLSHRSILMEADYISAMQLLMRDKVLDQPTTLVQEASQLQSNPSPEKGAIIAAAHNQQWQAQDLPKASIDTAKALLYELTSAGTQRLFAHTPTPSSTEWSPGAEARLQTGTSDTAEQRRRAMLSLEDTQ
;
A
#
# COMPACT_ATOMS: atom_id res chain seq x y z
N MET A 1 -3.29 2.77 -21.41
CA MET A 1 -1.86 2.42 -21.57
C MET A 1 -1.81 1.19 -22.45
N ASP A 2 -0.88 1.14 -23.41
CA ASP A 2 -0.81 0.08 -24.42
C ASP A 2 -0.43 -1.27 -23.80
N LEU A 3 -1.03 -2.36 -24.27
CA LEU A 3 -0.72 -3.74 -23.85
C LEU A 3 0.77 -4.04 -24.09
N ASP A 4 1.35 -3.39 -25.10
CA ASP A 4 2.77 -3.43 -25.41
C ASP A 4 3.64 -2.78 -24.33
N ALA A 5 3.18 -1.74 -23.63
CA ALA A 5 3.94 -1.11 -22.55
C ALA A 5 3.98 -2.00 -21.29
N VAL A 6 2.86 -2.66 -20.95
CA VAL A 6 2.80 -3.61 -19.82
C VAL A 6 3.61 -4.87 -20.14
N ASN A 7 3.53 -5.38 -21.37
CA ASN A 7 4.33 -6.52 -21.80
C ASN A 7 5.82 -6.16 -21.97
N LEU A 8 6.14 -4.93 -22.38
CA LEU A 8 7.51 -4.43 -22.45
C LEU A 8 8.09 -4.26 -21.05
N ALA A 9 7.33 -3.70 -20.11
CA ALA A 9 7.71 -3.65 -18.71
C ALA A 9 7.94 -5.08 -18.20
N ARG A 10 6.96 -5.98 -18.38
CA ARG A 10 7.08 -7.40 -17.98
C ARG A 10 8.31 -8.07 -18.59
N ARG A 11 8.61 -7.86 -19.88
CA ARG A 11 9.81 -8.39 -20.55
C ARG A 11 11.10 -7.79 -20.00
N ALA A 12 11.18 -6.47 -19.88
CA ALA A 12 12.34 -5.78 -19.32
C ALA A 12 12.66 -6.27 -17.89
N TRP A 13 11.64 -6.62 -17.10
CA TRP A 13 11.80 -7.13 -15.74
C TRP A 13 12.06 -8.65 -15.67
N SER A 14 11.40 -9.44 -16.53
CA SER A 14 11.72 -10.87 -16.70
C SER A 14 13.17 -11.05 -17.16
N ASP A 15 13.66 -10.19 -18.05
CA ASP A 15 15.06 -10.20 -18.51
C ASP A 15 16.04 -9.81 -17.38
N LEU A 16 15.61 -8.94 -16.44
CA LEU A 16 16.42 -8.52 -15.28
C LEU A 16 16.58 -9.63 -14.23
N LEU A 17 15.61 -10.55 -14.16
CA LEU A 17 15.49 -11.57 -13.11
C LEU A 17 15.41 -13.01 -13.65
N ASP A 18 15.69 -13.25 -14.93
CA ASP A 18 15.74 -14.60 -15.51
C ASP A 18 16.91 -15.37 -14.89
N THR A 19 16.63 -16.01 -13.76
CA THR A 19 17.51 -16.98 -13.14
C THR A 19 17.48 -18.21 -14.05
N GLY A 20 18.49 -18.40 -14.89
CA GLY A 20 18.65 -19.53 -15.82
C GLY A 20 18.74 -20.92 -15.16
N TYR A 21 17.82 -21.23 -14.24
CA TYR A 21 17.61 -22.55 -13.67
C TYR A 21 17.08 -23.46 -14.78
N ASN A 22 17.92 -24.38 -15.20
CA ASN A 22 17.52 -25.56 -15.96
C ASN A 22 16.73 -26.51 -15.03
N THR A 23 15.55 -26.07 -14.62
CA THR A 23 14.57 -26.85 -13.86
C THR A 23 13.28 -26.85 -14.66
N ALA A 24 12.58 -27.97 -14.71
CA ALA A 24 11.32 -28.12 -15.45
C ALA A 24 10.17 -27.22 -14.95
N ALA A 25 10.43 -26.31 -14.01
CA ALA A 25 9.48 -25.35 -13.45
C ALA A 25 9.69 -23.96 -14.08
N PRO A 26 8.60 -23.23 -14.41
CA PRO A 26 8.72 -21.89 -14.96
C PRO A 26 9.38 -20.93 -13.96
N PRO A 27 10.21 -19.97 -14.44
CA PRO A 27 10.84 -18.98 -13.58
C PRO A 27 9.77 -18.19 -12.81
N ARG A 28 9.95 -18.08 -11.48
CA ARG A 28 9.07 -17.29 -10.62
C ARG A 28 9.66 -15.88 -10.46
N PRO A 29 8.87 -14.80 -10.60
CA PRO A 29 9.37 -13.45 -10.40
C PRO A 29 9.78 -13.23 -8.94
N LEU A 30 10.84 -12.45 -8.72
CA LEU A 30 11.27 -11.99 -7.39
C LEU A 30 10.47 -10.74 -7.02
N TYR A 31 9.22 -10.94 -6.60
CA TYR A 31 8.27 -9.88 -6.30
C TYR A 31 8.81 -8.88 -5.28
N SER A 32 9.55 -9.32 -4.26
CA SER A 32 10.07 -8.39 -3.24
C SER A 32 11.05 -7.36 -3.81
N LEU A 33 11.81 -7.71 -4.85
CA LEU A 33 12.70 -6.77 -5.55
C LEU A 33 11.93 -5.92 -6.55
N VAL A 34 11.08 -6.55 -7.37
CA VAL A 34 10.25 -5.85 -8.36
C VAL A 34 9.39 -4.79 -7.68
N TRP A 35 8.73 -5.15 -6.58
CA TRP A 35 7.84 -4.22 -5.88
C TRP A 35 8.61 -3.13 -5.16
N ARG A 36 9.80 -3.40 -4.61
CA ARG A 36 10.66 -2.32 -4.09
C ARG A 36 11.05 -1.33 -5.19
N LEU A 37 11.32 -1.78 -6.41
CA LEU A 37 11.58 -0.90 -7.55
C LEU A 37 10.36 -0.06 -7.90
N GLN A 38 9.22 -0.71 -8.16
CA GLN A 38 7.98 -0.02 -8.58
C GLN A 38 7.49 0.96 -7.51
N LEU A 39 7.67 0.61 -6.25
CA LEU A 39 7.24 1.44 -5.12
C LEU A 39 8.28 2.52 -4.74
N GLY A 40 9.38 2.65 -5.48
CA GLY A 40 10.37 3.73 -5.31
C GLY A 40 11.40 3.50 -4.20
N GLY A 41 11.60 2.26 -3.78
CA GLY A 41 12.62 1.86 -2.82
C GLY A 41 14.03 1.70 -3.42
N PHE A 42 14.13 1.59 -4.74
CA PHE A 42 15.38 1.51 -5.49
C PHE A 42 15.30 2.33 -6.78
N ASP A 43 16.44 2.83 -7.25
CA ASP A 43 16.53 3.54 -8.54
C ASP A 43 16.74 2.54 -9.68
N ALA A 44 15.71 2.38 -10.53
CA ALA A 44 15.77 1.50 -11.68
C ALA A 44 16.90 1.83 -12.67
N ALA A 45 17.36 3.09 -12.72
CA ALA A 45 18.42 3.52 -13.61
C ALA A 45 19.84 3.17 -13.10
N ALA A 46 19.98 2.78 -11.83
CA ALA A 46 21.26 2.49 -11.20
C ALA A 46 21.27 1.18 -10.38
N PRO A 47 21.16 0.00 -11.04
CA PRO A 47 21.14 -1.32 -10.37
C PRO A 47 22.33 -1.60 -9.44
N GLU A 48 23.50 -1.07 -9.76
CA GLU A 48 24.72 -1.19 -8.98
C GLU A 48 24.60 -0.57 -7.57
N THR A 49 23.63 0.33 -7.36
CA THR A 49 23.41 0.99 -6.07
C THR A 49 22.49 0.22 -5.14
N TRP A 50 21.72 -0.76 -5.65
CA TRP A 50 20.63 -1.38 -4.89
C TRP A 50 21.11 -2.09 -3.63
N ALA A 51 22.24 -2.80 -3.70
CA ALA A 51 22.82 -3.48 -2.54
C ALA A 51 23.24 -2.47 -1.44
N ALA A 52 23.85 -1.35 -1.83
CA ALA A 52 24.22 -0.28 -0.90
C ALA A 52 22.98 0.38 -0.29
N ALA A 53 21.96 0.67 -1.11
CA ALA A 53 20.68 1.22 -0.66
C ALA A 53 20.00 0.29 0.34
N ALA A 54 19.98 -1.03 0.09
CA ALA A 54 19.44 -2.02 1.01
C ALA A 54 20.18 -2.02 2.36
N HIS A 55 21.52 -1.91 2.36
CA HIS A 55 22.28 -1.78 3.61
C HIS A 55 21.94 -0.51 4.39
N VAL A 56 21.80 0.63 3.71
CA VAL A 56 21.41 1.90 4.34
C VAL A 56 20.03 1.78 4.95
N GLN A 57 19.06 1.25 4.20
CA GLN A 57 17.71 0.97 4.68
C GLN A 57 17.74 0.07 5.92
N ARG A 58 18.44 -1.08 5.87
CA ARG A 58 18.57 -2.01 7.02
C ARG A 58 19.18 -1.35 8.25
N ARG A 59 20.17 -0.47 8.08
CA ARG A 59 20.75 0.32 9.19
C ARG A 59 19.74 1.30 9.78
N ALA A 60 18.99 1.99 8.93
CA ALA A 60 17.94 2.90 9.36
C ALA A 60 16.84 2.15 10.15
N TYR A 61 16.40 0.98 9.68
CA TYR A 61 15.44 0.17 10.42
C TYR A 61 15.93 -0.25 11.80
N ARG A 62 17.19 -0.71 11.92
CA ARG A 62 17.76 -1.03 13.25
C ARG A 62 17.73 0.17 14.19
N HIS A 63 18.06 1.37 13.71
CA HIS A 63 17.98 2.59 14.50
C HIS A 63 16.54 2.92 14.93
N LEU A 64 15.55 2.74 14.04
CA LEU A 64 14.15 2.92 14.37
C LEU A 64 13.68 1.91 15.44
N CYS A 65 14.09 0.65 15.33
CA CYS A 65 13.80 -0.36 16.35
C CYS A 65 14.35 0.07 17.71
N THR A 66 15.63 0.44 17.81
CA THR A 66 16.21 0.92 19.08
C THR A 66 15.42 2.10 19.65
N ARG A 67 15.19 3.13 18.84
CA ARG A 67 14.48 4.35 19.24
C ARG A 67 13.06 4.06 19.75
N TYR A 68 12.29 3.24 19.04
CA TYR A 68 10.90 2.98 19.40
C TYR A 68 10.74 1.91 20.47
N THR A 69 11.68 0.97 20.59
CA THR A 69 11.76 0.09 21.77
C THR A 69 12.03 0.90 23.03
N GLU A 70 12.97 1.85 23.01
CA GLU A 70 13.21 2.77 24.12
C GLU A 70 11.96 3.60 24.46
N ARG A 71 11.28 4.14 23.44
CA ARG A 71 10.02 4.87 23.62
C ARG A 71 8.94 4.01 24.26
N VAL A 72 8.72 2.79 23.78
CA VAL A 72 7.74 1.85 24.34
C VAL A 72 8.08 1.52 25.79
N ASN A 73 9.35 1.21 26.07
CA ASN A 73 9.80 0.93 27.44
C ASN A 73 9.61 2.11 28.38
N ALA A 74 9.82 3.34 27.90
CA ALA A 74 9.54 4.56 28.66
C ALA A 74 8.04 4.75 28.90
N SER A 75 7.20 4.53 27.88
CA SER A 75 5.74 4.60 28.00
C SER A 75 5.15 3.56 28.96
N LEU A 76 5.78 2.39 29.08
CA LEU A 76 5.30 1.30 29.93
C LEU A 76 5.70 1.43 31.40
N GLN A 77 6.54 2.41 31.75
CA GLN A 77 6.90 2.66 33.15
C GLN A 77 5.64 2.99 33.99
N PRO A 78 5.54 2.47 35.22
CA PRO A 78 4.39 2.74 36.08
C PRO A 78 4.33 4.23 36.45
N GLY A 79 3.26 4.91 36.03
CA GLY A 79 2.97 6.30 36.41
C GLY A 79 1.76 6.39 37.35
N VAL A 80 1.75 7.37 38.25
CA VAL A 80 0.57 7.67 39.08
C VAL A 80 -0.48 8.39 38.21
N PRO A 81 -1.80 8.18 38.41
CA PRO A 81 -2.84 8.79 37.57
C PRO A 81 -2.77 10.33 37.43
N ASP A 82 -2.16 11.03 38.38
CA ASP A 82 -2.03 12.49 38.44
C ASP A 82 -0.67 13.06 37.97
N ASP A 83 0.25 12.21 37.47
CA ASP A 83 1.54 12.69 36.95
C ASP A 83 1.37 13.32 35.56
N ALA A 84 1.09 14.62 35.54
CA ALA A 84 1.38 15.46 34.38
C ALA A 84 2.90 15.55 34.20
N HIS A 85 3.41 15.24 33.01
CA HIS A 85 4.84 15.34 32.72
C HIS A 85 5.30 16.78 33.04
N PRO A 86 6.28 17.01 33.94
CA PRO A 86 6.60 18.35 34.50
C PRO A 86 7.13 19.38 33.49
N LEU A 87 7.15 19.05 32.19
CA LEU A 87 7.62 19.87 31.08
C LEU A 87 6.65 19.89 29.88
N GLN A 88 5.48 19.23 29.95
CA GLN A 88 4.47 19.27 28.89
C GLN A 88 3.22 19.97 29.41
N GLY A 89 3.13 21.28 29.16
CA GLY A 89 1.90 22.03 29.38
C GLY A 89 0.77 21.42 28.55
N GLY A 90 -0.12 20.67 29.20
CA GLY A 90 -1.34 20.10 28.59
C GLY A 90 -1.16 18.82 27.76
N GLY A 91 -0.01 18.15 27.83
CA GLY A 91 0.21 16.85 27.17
C GLY A 91 -0.33 15.66 27.98
N LYS A 92 -0.70 14.56 27.30
CA LYS A 92 -1.28 13.34 27.89
C LYS A 92 -0.56 12.90 29.18
N THR A 93 -1.30 12.42 30.18
CA THR A 93 -0.68 11.93 31.42
C THR A 93 0.18 10.69 31.18
N LEU A 94 1.10 10.38 32.10
CA LEU A 94 1.91 9.16 32.00
C LEU A 94 1.03 7.90 31.94
N TRP A 95 -0.03 7.86 32.75
CA TRP A 95 -1.01 6.77 32.73
C TRP A 95 -1.75 6.66 31.38
N GLN A 96 -2.16 7.79 30.78
CA GLN A 96 -2.78 7.77 29.46
C GLN A 96 -1.82 7.23 28.39
N THR A 97 -0.56 7.65 28.42
CA THR A 97 0.47 7.19 27.49
C THR A 97 0.76 5.69 27.66
N GLN A 98 0.81 5.22 28.92
CA GLN A 98 0.97 3.80 29.25
C GLN A 98 -0.20 2.98 28.73
N LYS A 99 -1.43 3.41 29.03
CA LYS A 99 -2.65 2.73 28.60
C LYS A 99 -2.75 2.66 27.08
N GLU A 100 -2.54 3.76 26.37
CA GLU A 100 -2.55 3.78 24.90
C GLU A 100 -1.49 2.85 24.30
N THR A 101 -0.30 2.79 24.91
CA THR A 101 0.77 1.89 24.46
C THR A 101 0.38 0.43 24.68
N GLN A 102 -0.18 0.09 25.83
CA GLN A 102 -0.67 -1.26 26.13
C GLN A 102 -1.79 -1.68 25.18
N GLU A 103 -2.76 -0.79 24.93
CA GLU A 103 -3.87 -1.03 24.01
C GLU A 103 -3.38 -1.25 22.57
N LEU A 104 -2.41 -0.45 22.10
CA LEU A 104 -1.81 -0.62 20.78
C LEU A 104 -1.12 -1.98 20.64
N LEU A 105 -0.27 -2.35 21.60
CA LEU A 105 0.49 -3.60 21.56
C LEU A 105 -0.45 -4.81 21.63
N ALA A 106 -1.44 -4.78 22.54
CA ALA A 106 -2.43 -5.84 22.68
C ALA A 106 -3.28 -5.99 21.41
N LEU A 107 -3.63 -4.89 20.76
CA LEU A 107 -4.37 -4.92 19.49
C LEU A 107 -3.55 -5.55 18.37
N ILE A 108 -2.28 -5.15 18.21
CA ILE A 108 -1.38 -5.73 17.20
C ILE A 108 -1.21 -7.23 17.45
N GLU A 109 -0.98 -7.64 18.70
CA GLU A 109 -0.81 -9.04 19.07
C GLU A 109 -2.07 -9.86 18.78
N LEU A 110 -3.24 -9.38 19.20
CA LEU A 110 -4.53 -10.04 18.97
C LEU A 110 -4.80 -10.23 17.47
N ASP A 111 -4.51 -9.22 16.67
CA ASP A 111 -4.71 -9.28 15.21
C ASP A 111 -3.74 -10.26 14.53
N LEU A 112 -2.47 -10.27 14.92
CA LEU A 112 -1.49 -11.24 14.41
C LEU A 112 -1.84 -12.69 14.79
N GLN A 113 -2.42 -12.91 15.98
CA GLN A 113 -2.94 -14.22 16.40
C GLN A 113 -4.16 -14.70 15.58
N ARG A 114 -4.85 -13.79 14.88
CA ARG A 114 -6.04 -14.08 14.06
C ARG A 114 -5.71 -14.34 12.59
N LEU A 115 -4.45 -14.24 12.19
CA LEU A 115 -4.03 -14.59 10.83
C LEU A 115 -4.45 -16.04 10.50
N ALA A 116 -4.87 -16.25 9.26
CA ALA A 116 -5.34 -17.57 8.80
C ALA A 116 -4.26 -18.65 8.88
N SER A 117 -3.00 -18.26 8.65
CA SER A 117 -1.83 -19.12 8.82
C SER A 117 -1.14 -18.78 10.13
N PRO A 118 -0.91 -19.76 11.02
CA PRO A 118 -0.26 -19.51 12.30
C PRO A 118 1.19 -19.07 12.07
N LEU A 119 1.61 -18.03 12.79
CA LEU A 119 2.98 -17.52 12.76
C LEU A 119 3.91 -18.42 13.57
N SER A 120 5.14 -18.58 13.10
CA SER A 120 6.21 -19.20 13.88
C SER A 120 6.67 -18.32 15.05
N THR A 121 7.45 -18.90 15.95
CA THR A 121 8.06 -18.21 17.11
C THR A 121 9.01 -17.08 16.71
N GLU A 122 9.54 -17.10 15.49
CA GLU A 122 10.43 -16.06 14.96
C GLU A 122 9.65 -14.95 14.23
N GLU A 123 8.56 -15.30 13.55
CA GLU A 123 7.75 -14.36 12.77
C GLU A 123 6.92 -13.43 13.64
N MET A 124 6.26 -13.98 14.66
CA MET A 124 5.39 -13.25 15.60
C MET A 124 6.08 -11.99 16.19
N PRO A 125 7.27 -12.07 16.80
CA PRO A 125 7.93 -10.87 17.35
C PRO A 125 8.41 -9.92 16.25
N SER A 126 8.76 -10.42 15.06
CA SER A 126 9.25 -9.61 13.94
C SER A 126 8.13 -8.77 13.31
N LEU A 127 6.99 -9.39 13.00
CA LEU A 127 5.81 -8.68 12.48
C LEU A 127 5.26 -7.68 13.51
N SER A 128 5.24 -8.05 14.79
CA SER A 128 4.85 -7.14 15.88
C SER A 128 5.78 -5.91 15.96
N ARG A 129 7.10 -6.09 15.86
CA ARG A 129 8.05 -4.98 15.80
C ARG A 129 7.83 -4.09 14.58
N ILE A 130 7.67 -4.66 13.38
CA ILE A 130 7.42 -3.91 12.15
C ILE A 130 6.20 -3.00 12.32
N LEU A 131 5.07 -3.56 12.76
CA LEU A 131 3.82 -2.81 12.95
C LEU A 131 3.93 -1.75 14.03
N THR A 132 4.59 -2.06 15.14
CA THR A 132 4.82 -1.12 16.25
C THR A 132 5.68 0.05 15.81
N VAL A 133 6.85 -0.23 15.22
CA VAL A 133 7.77 0.79 14.71
C VAL A 133 7.09 1.67 13.68
N TRP A 134 6.36 1.08 12.73
CA TRP A 134 5.66 1.82 11.70
C TRP A 134 4.57 2.73 12.30
N SER A 135 3.80 2.23 13.27
CA SER A 135 2.72 2.98 13.91
C SER A 135 3.22 4.19 14.69
N TYR A 136 4.37 4.07 15.36
CA TYR A 136 4.99 5.19 16.06
C TYR A 136 5.69 6.18 15.12
N ALA A 137 6.15 5.73 13.96
CA ALA A 137 6.74 6.58 12.94
C ALA A 137 5.69 7.37 12.14
N ASN A 138 4.47 6.82 12.00
CA ASN A 138 3.38 7.41 11.21
C ASN A 138 2.17 7.65 12.11
N THR A 139 2.28 8.59 13.05
CA THR A 139 1.25 8.84 14.08
C THR A 139 -0.06 9.43 13.54
N ASP A 140 -0.02 9.99 12.33
CA ASP A 140 -1.19 10.51 11.62
C ASP A 140 -2.19 9.40 11.25
N ILE A 141 -1.68 8.21 10.92
CA ILE A 141 -2.49 7.03 10.61
C ILE A 141 -2.50 6.08 11.81
N GLY A 142 -1.34 5.81 12.40
CA GLY A 142 -1.13 4.81 13.43
C GLY A 142 -1.49 3.39 12.97
N TYR A 143 -1.52 2.44 13.89
CA TYR A 143 -1.98 1.10 13.57
C TYR A 143 -3.46 1.10 13.21
N ARG A 144 -3.82 0.33 12.18
CA ARG A 144 -5.19 0.02 11.81
C ARG A 144 -5.27 -1.47 11.48
N GLN A 145 -6.36 -2.11 11.87
CA GLN A 145 -6.66 -3.51 11.56
C GLN A 145 -6.40 -3.84 10.06
N GLY A 146 -6.05 -5.05 9.70
CA GLY A 146 -5.71 -5.42 8.32
C GLY A 146 -4.30 -5.01 7.87
N MET A 147 -3.63 -4.05 8.53
CA MET A 147 -2.19 -3.81 8.29
C MET A 147 -1.34 -5.06 8.59
N HIS A 148 -1.76 -5.85 9.59
CA HIS A 148 -1.13 -7.14 9.94
C HIS A 148 -1.19 -8.17 8.80
N GLU A 149 -2.24 -8.15 7.99
CA GLU A 149 -2.41 -9.05 6.85
C GLU A 149 -1.50 -8.64 5.70
N ILE A 150 -1.41 -7.34 5.42
CA ILE A 150 -0.48 -6.79 4.43
C ILE A 150 0.96 -7.13 4.81
N VAL A 151 1.41 -6.82 6.03
CA VAL A 151 2.79 -7.08 6.44
C VAL A 151 3.10 -8.58 6.44
N SER A 152 2.14 -9.43 6.84
CA SER A 152 2.30 -10.89 6.81
C SER A 152 2.46 -11.40 5.38
N ARG A 153 1.67 -10.88 4.42
CA ARG A 153 1.83 -11.27 3.00
C ARG A 153 3.18 -10.87 2.44
N LEU A 154 3.61 -9.63 2.69
CA LEU A 154 4.91 -9.12 2.26
C LEU A 154 6.08 -9.92 2.86
N TRP A 155 5.96 -10.28 4.14
CA TRP A 155 6.92 -11.15 4.82
C TRP A 155 7.01 -12.52 4.17
N SER A 156 5.86 -13.16 3.89
CA SER A 156 5.81 -14.49 3.27
C SER A 156 6.51 -14.51 1.90
N ILE A 157 6.24 -13.48 1.07
CA ILE A 157 6.89 -13.30 -0.23
C ILE A 157 8.40 -13.11 -0.06
N ARG A 158 8.83 -12.16 0.78
CA ARG A 158 10.25 -11.86 0.97
C ARG A 158 11.02 -13.04 1.58
N SER A 159 10.41 -13.76 2.52
CA SER A 159 10.98 -14.97 3.13
C SER A 159 11.18 -16.07 2.09
N ARG A 160 10.17 -16.36 1.28
CA ARG A 160 10.19 -17.37 0.21
C ARG A 160 11.25 -17.10 -0.86
N GLU A 161 11.56 -15.83 -1.09
CA GLU A 161 12.57 -15.38 -2.06
C GLU A 161 13.99 -15.32 -1.48
N SER A 162 14.18 -15.66 -0.21
CA SER A 162 15.49 -15.58 0.43
C SER A 162 16.46 -16.62 -0.14
N LEU A 163 17.70 -16.18 -0.37
CA LEU A 163 18.77 -17.05 -0.82
C LEU A 163 19.59 -17.53 0.38
N PRO A 164 19.81 -18.85 0.53
CA PRO A 164 20.77 -19.36 1.49
C PRO A 164 22.17 -18.78 1.25
N CYS A 165 22.91 -18.52 2.32
CA CYS A 165 24.27 -17.97 2.29
C CYS A 165 25.27 -18.82 1.46
N THR A 166 24.94 -20.08 1.18
CA THR A 166 25.80 -21.06 0.48
C THR A 166 25.54 -21.19 -1.02
N THR A 167 24.57 -20.48 -1.61
CA THR A 167 24.17 -20.69 -3.01
C THR A 167 25.15 -20.05 -4.00
N SER A 168 26.21 -20.74 -4.40
CA SER A 168 27.31 -20.16 -5.20
C SER A 168 27.04 -19.91 -6.70
N VAL A 169 25.82 -20.14 -7.20
CA VAL A 169 25.56 -20.15 -8.65
C VAL A 169 24.31 -19.36 -9.00
N LEU A 170 24.40 -18.03 -8.96
CA LEU A 170 23.40 -17.16 -9.55
C LEU A 170 24.05 -16.29 -10.62
N ARG A 171 23.56 -16.38 -11.84
CA ARG A 171 23.86 -15.43 -12.91
C ARG A 171 22.57 -14.64 -13.15
N ALA A 172 22.52 -13.42 -12.66
CA ALA A 172 21.59 -12.42 -13.17
C ALA A 172 22.34 -11.61 -14.23
N HIS A 173 21.66 -11.27 -15.32
CA HIS A 173 22.28 -10.53 -16.43
C HIS A 173 22.58 -9.07 -16.08
N VAL A 174 21.88 -8.52 -15.08
CA VAL A 174 21.95 -7.10 -14.67
C VAL A 174 22.61 -6.93 -13.30
N LEU A 175 22.41 -7.86 -12.38
CA LEU A 175 23.01 -7.85 -11.04
C LEU A 175 24.08 -8.93 -10.95
N ASP A 176 25.21 -8.62 -10.31
CA ASP A 176 26.16 -9.66 -9.97
C ASP A 176 25.61 -10.57 -8.84
N ALA A 177 26.23 -11.74 -8.68
CA ALA A 177 25.80 -12.71 -7.68
C ALA A 177 25.87 -12.13 -6.25
N ALA A 178 26.87 -11.29 -5.97
CA ALA A 178 27.10 -10.73 -4.63
C ALA A 178 26.01 -9.72 -4.23
N ALA A 179 25.59 -8.87 -5.18
CA ALA A 179 24.48 -7.95 -5.02
C ALA A 179 23.17 -8.72 -4.79
N LEU A 180 22.92 -9.80 -5.55
CA LEU A 180 21.71 -10.59 -5.39
C LEU A 180 21.66 -11.31 -4.02
N HIS A 181 22.79 -11.88 -3.57
CA HIS A 181 22.90 -12.43 -2.21
C HIS A 181 22.65 -11.38 -1.13
N THR A 182 23.18 -10.17 -1.33
CA THR A 182 22.95 -9.06 -0.41
C THR A 182 21.47 -8.70 -0.36
N LEU A 183 20.82 -8.57 -1.51
CA LEU A 183 19.43 -8.15 -1.64
C LEU A 183 18.43 -9.18 -1.09
N LEU A 184 18.73 -10.47 -1.24
CA LEU A 184 17.87 -11.59 -0.83
C LEU A 184 18.38 -12.33 0.42
N ASP A 185 19.21 -11.68 1.21
CA ASP A 185 19.73 -12.20 2.49
C ASP A 185 18.59 -12.63 3.44
N ALA A 186 18.65 -13.86 3.95
CA ALA A 186 17.65 -14.42 4.85
C ALA A 186 17.59 -13.70 6.21
N GLU A 187 18.70 -13.13 6.68
CA GLU A 187 18.72 -12.37 7.94
C GLU A 187 18.11 -10.97 7.80
N ALA A 188 17.90 -10.52 6.56
CA ALA A 188 17.40 -9.19 6.26
C ALA A 188 15.88 -9.14 6.04
N VAL A 189 15.17 -10.26 6.12
CA VAL A 189 13.73 -10.37 5.81
C VAL A 189 12.90 -9.33 6.59
N GLU A 190 13.14 -9.16 7.88
CA GLU A 190 12.38 -8.21 8.72
C GLU A 190 12.55 -6.77 8.26
N ALA A 191 13.80 -6.34 8.09
CA ALA A 191 14.12 -4.99 7.66
C ALA A 191 13.60 -4.72 6.23
N ASP A 192 13.77 -5.68 5.33
CA ASP A 192 13.31 -5.56 3.95
C ASP A 192 11.78 -5.51 3.87
N THR A 193 11.09 -6.32 4.69
CA THR A 193 9.63 -6.28 4.84
C THR A 193 9.16 -4.93 5.39
N PHE A 194 9.85 -4.36 6.38
CA PHE A 194 9.51 -3.03 6.91
C PHE A 194 9.50 -1.95 5.82
N PHE A 195 10.52 -1.91 4.96
CA PHE A 195 10.57 -0.90 3.89
C PHE A 195 9.54 -1.16 2.80
N LEU A 196 9.38 -2.42 2.38
CA LEU A 196 8.36 -2.76 1.39
C LEU A 196 6.95 -2.41 1.90
N PHE A 197 6.67 -2.73 3.17
CA PHE A 197 5.45 -2.33 3.86
C PHE A 197 5.31 -0.81 3.93
N SER A 198 6.37 -0.09 4.32
CA SER A 198 6.34 1.38 4.43
C SER A 198 6.04 2.06 3.10
N HIS A 199 6.69 1.64 2.02
CA HIS A 199 6.45 2.17 0.68
C HIS A 199 5.04 1.87 0.18
N LEU A 200 4.52 0.67 0.46
CA LEU A 200 3.15 0.32 0.11
C LEU A 200 2.12 1.13 0.92
N MET A 201 2.35 1.27 2.23
CA MET A 201 1.46 2.00 3.13
C MET A 201 1.36 3.48 2.79
N GLN A 202 2.42 4.11 2.27
CA GLN A 202 2.35 5.48 1.77
C GLN A 202 1.25 5.68 0.70
N ARG A 203 0.90 4.62 -0.04
CA ARG A 203 -0.11 4.64 -1.11
C ARG A 203 -1.47 4.12 -0.66
N ILE A 204 -1.50 3.10 0.21
CA ILE A 204 -2.76 2.52 0.70
C ILE A 204 -3.35 3.36 1.86
N ALA A 205 -2.55 4.13 2.59
CA ALA A 205 -2.99 4.92 3.75
C ALA A 205 -4.31 5.69 3.57
N PRO A 206 -4.59 6.36 2.42
CA PRO A 206 -5.87 7.03 2.21
C PRO A 206 -7.09 6.09 2.32
N TYR A 207 -6.95 4.81 1.98
CA TYR A 207 -8.02 3.81 2.09
C TYR A 207 -8.30 3.38 3.54
N TYR A 208 -7.40 3.66 4.48
CA TYR A 208 -7.64 3.49 5.92
C TYR A 208 -8.39 4.67 6.55
N LEU A 209 -8.52 5.78 5.82
CA LEU A 209 -9.21 6.99 6.23
C LEU A 209 -10.51 7.12 5.42
N THR A 210 -11.53 6.32 5.75
CA THR A 210 -12.78 6.16 5.00
C THR A 210 -13.43 7.49 4.58
N GLU A 211 -13.39 8.52 5.44
CA GLU A 211 -13.94 9.86 5.17
C GLU A 211 -13.20 10.63 4.06
N ARG A 212 -11.96 10.24 3.75
CA ARG A 212 -11.09 10.90 2.75
C ARG A 212 -10.98 10.10 1.45
N SER A 213 -11.39 8.84 1.45
CA SER A 213 -11.36 8.04 0.22
C SER A 213 -12.48 8.50 -0.72
N ASN A 214 -12.13 9.16 -1.83
CA ASN A 214 -13.10 9.49 -2.88
C ASN A 214 -13.55 8.24 -3.68
N SER A 215 -13.15 7.04 -3.24
CA SER A 215 -13.37 5.75 -3.91
C SER A 215 -14.85 5.43 -4.18
N PRO A 216 -15.79 5.52 -3.22
CA PRO A 216 -17.20 5.22 -3.51
C PRO A 216 -17.78 6.16 -4.56
N ALA A 217 -17.45 7.44 -4.48
CA ALA A 217 -17.94 8.45 -5.41
C ALA A 217 -17.41 8.21 -6.82
N LEU A 218 -16.12 7.87 -6.95
CA LEU A 218 -15.51 7.52 -8.23
C LEU A 218 -16.13 6.25 -8.83
N ILE A 219 -16.29 5.19 -8.04
CA ILE A 219 -16.93 3.94 -8.52
C ILE A 219 -18.34 4.22 -9.04
N LYS A 220 -19.16 4.98 -8.28
CA LYS A 220 -20.51 5.37 -8.69
C LYS A 220 -20.49 6.20 -9.98
N ALA A 221 -19.60 7.19 -10.08
CA ALA A 221 -19.50 8.05 -11.26
C ALA A 221 -19.06 7.27 -12.51
N VAL A 222 -18.09 6.35 -12.38
CA VAL A 222 -17.68 5.47 -13.47
C VAL A 222 -18.82 4.53 -13.85
N LEU A 223 -19.51 3.90 -12.90
CA LEU A 223 -20.68 3.05 -13.15
C LEU A 223 -21.77 3.80 -13.92
N HIS A 224 -22.15 4.99 -13.46
CA HIS A 224 -23.13 5.83 -14.19
C HIS A 224 -22.68 6.21 -15.60
N ARG A 225 -21.37 6.21 -15.88
CA ARG A 225 -20.82 6.54 -17.20
C ARG A 225 -20.78 5.34 -18.14
N VAL A 226 -20.48 4.15 -17.60
CA VAL A 226 -20.21 2.92 -18.38
C VAL A 226 -21.41 1.99 -18.45
N ASP A 227 -22.27 1.96 -17.43
CA ASP A 227 -23.55 1.25 -17.41
C ASP A 227 -24.54 2.02 -16.52
N PRO A 228 -25.20 3.05 -17.07
CA PRO A 228 -26.16 3.85 -16.34
C PRO A 228 -27.32 3.07 -15.71
N LEU A 229 -27.77 1.97 -16.32
CA LEU A 229 -28.88 1.17 -15.79
C LEU A 229 -28.46 0.46 -14.50
N LEU A 230 -27.30 -0.21 -14.54
CA LEU A 230 -26.72 -0.82 -13.35
C LEU A 230 -26.40 0.25 -12.29
N GLY A 231 -25.80 1.37 -12.69
CA GLY A 231 -25.48 2.48 -11.78
C GLY A 231 -26.73 3.02 -11.05
N GLN A 232 -27.83 3.21 -11.78
CA GLN A 232 -29.10 3.67 -11.19
C GLN A 232 -29.73 2.62 -10.28
N HIS A 233 -29.72 1.34 -10.68
CA HIS A 233 -30.23 0.25 -9.84
C HIS A 233 -29.47 0.17 -8.51
N LEU A 234 -28.14 0.09 -8.55
CA LEU A 234 -27.31 0.04 -7.34
C LEU A 234 -27.43 1.30 -6.47
N ALA A 235 -27.67 2.47 -7.08
CA ALA A 235 -27.98 3.69 -6.34
C ALA A 235 -29.35 3.62 -5.64
N SER A 236 -30.36 3.04 -6.29
CA SER A 236 -31.69 2.84 -5.72
C SER A 236 -31.71 1.84 -4.56
N LEU A 237 -30.83 0.83 -4.61
CA LEU A 237 -30.60 -0.11 -3.51
C LEU A 237 -29.93 0.54 -2.29
N GLN A 238 -29.33 1.72 -2.45
CA GLN A 238 -28.59 2.42 -1.40
C GLN A 238 -27.48 1.55 -0.78
N LEU A 239 -26.67 0.91 -1.62
CA LEU A 239 -25.60 0.02 -1.15
C LEU A 239 -24.64 0.71 -0.16
N ASP A 240 -24.34 0.00 0.92
CA ASP A 240 -23.32 0.36 1.88
C ASP A 240 -21.95 0.00 1.30
N TRP A 241 -21.33 0.97 0.61
CA TRP A 241 -19.98 0.84 0.06
C TRP A 241 -18.87 0.67 1.10
N PRO A 242 -18.89 1.30 2.31
CA PRO A 242 -17.75 1.22 3.23
C PRO A 242 -17.35 -0.22 3.61
N PRO A 243 -18.26 -1.15 3.96
CA PRO A 243 -17.91 -2.55 4.19
C PRO A 243 -17.21 -3.22 3.00
N ILE A 244 -17.69 -2.97 1.77
CA ILE A 244 -17.11 -3.52 0.53
C ILE A 244 -15.69 -2.98 0.33
N LEU A 245 -15.51 -1.66 0.43
CA LEU A 245 -14.22 -1.03 0.16
C LEU A 245 -13.19 -1.28 1.27
N LEU A 246 -13.62 -1.48 2.52
CA LEU A 246 -12.73 -1.92 3.59
C LEU A 246 -12.14 -3.30 3.32
N ARG A 247 -12.84 -4.15 2.57
CA ARG A 247 -12.36 -5.48 2.17
C ARG A 247 -11.52 -5.41 0.89
N TRP A 248 -11.97 -4.61 -0.08
CA TRP A 248 -11.34 -4.51 -1.40
C TRP A 248 -10.13 -3.57 -1.45
N HIS A 249 -10.26 -2.31 -0.99
CA HIS A 249 -9.23 -1.30 -1.18
C HIS A 249 -8.17 -1.34 -0.09
N ARG A 250 -8.59 -1.50 1.17
CA ARG A 250 -7.69 -1.53 2.33
C ARG A 250 -6.68 -2.67 2.26
N LEU A 251 -7.09 -3.82 1.74
CA LEU A 251 -6.28 -5.03 1.64
C LEU A 251 -5.89 -5.35 0.19
N LEU A 252 -6.09 -4.41 -0.75
CA LEU A 252 -5.85 -4.61 -2.18
C LEU A 252 -6.34 -5.97 -2.69
N PHE A 253 -7.62 -6.27 -2.40
CA PHE A 253 -8.35 -7.46 -2.84
C PHE A 253 -7.76 -8.79 -2.36
N MET A 254 -6.91 -8.80 -1.32
CA MET A 254 -6.27 -10.01 -0.78
C MET A 254 -7.27 -11.11 -0.41
N HIS A 255 -8.48 -10.75 0.04
CA HIS A 255 -9.53 -11.71 0.38
C HIS A 255 -10.41 -12.14 -0.79
N GLU A 256 -10.28 -11.52 -1.96
CA GLU A 256 -11.10 -11.80 -3.14
C GLU A 256 -10.45 -12.84 -4.07
N CYS A 257 -9.24 -13.29 -3.74
CA CYS A 257 -8.45 -14.17 -4.58
C CYS A 257 -7.64 -15.19 -3.79
N SER A 258 -7.08 -16.19 -4.49
CA SER A 258 -6.07 -17.07 -3.90
C SER A 258 -4.73 -16.35 -3.75
N GLU A 259 -3.83 -16.88 -2.92
CA GLU A 259 -2.50 -16.31 -2.71
C GLU A 259 -1.72 -16.07 -4.01
N ASP A 260 -1.67 -17.06 -4.91
CA ASP A 260 -0.96 -16.95 -6.18
C ASP A 260 -1.59 -15.92 -7.13
N VAL A 261 -2.92 -15.78 -7.07
CA VAL A 261 -3.64 -14.77 -7.85
C VAL A 261 -3.42 -13.38 -7.26
N CYS A 262 -3.38 -13.26 -5.94
CA CYS A 262 -3.09 -12.01 -5.22
C CYS A 262 -1.71 -11.46 -5.59
N ASP A 263 -0.67 -12.31 -5.56
CA ASP A 263 0.68 -11.90 -5.94
C ASP A 263 0.73 -11.36 -7.37
N LYS A 264 0.09 -12.06 -8.31
CA LYS A 264 0.01 -11.62 -9.71
C LYS A 264 -0.82 -10.34 -9.87
N LEU A 265 -1.89 -10.18 -9.08
CA LEU A 265 -2.72 -8.99 -9.10
C LEU A 265 -1.92 -7.77 -8.63
N TRP A 266 -1.23 -7.89 -7.49
CA TRP A 266 -0.39 -6.82 -6.94
C TRP A 266 0.76 -6.48 -7.87
N ASP A 267 1.41 -7.47 -8.45
CA ASP A 267 2.45 -7.28 -9.45
C ASP A 267 1.96 -6.43 -10.63
N MET A 268 0.79 -6.78 -11.18
CA MET A 268 0.20 -6.02 -12.29
C MET A 268 -0.21 -4.61 -11.90
N ILE A 269 -0.78 -4.43 -10.71
CA ILE A 269 -1.15 -3.11 -10.20
C ILE A 269 0.10 -2.24 -10.03
N PHE A 270 1.14 -2.75 -9.36
CA PHE A 270 2.34 -1.96 -9.08
C PHE A 270 3.14 -1.63 -10.33
N ILE A 271 3.19 -2.52 -11.33
CA ILE A 271 3.84 -2.23 -12.61
C ILE A 271 3.07 -1.16 -13.40
N LEU A 272 1.74 -1.24 -13.42
CA LEU A 272 0.92 -0.37 -14.26
C LEU A 272 0.68 1.00 -13.63
N ASP A 273 0.40 1.02 -12.33
CA ASP A 273 0.06 2.21 -11.57
C ASP A 273 0.54 2.05 -10.11
N PRO A 274 1.83 2.33 -9.84
CA PRO A 274 2.36 2.27 -8.49
C PRO A 274 1.65 3.22 -7.51
N GLN A 275 0.88 4.20 -7.98
CA GLN A 275 0.13 5.13 -7.12
C GLN A 275 -1.26 4.59 -6.73
N LEU A 276 -1.66 3.42 -7.25
CA LEU A 276 -2.90 2.72 -6.91
C LEU A 276 -4.19 3.48 -7.28
N HIS A 277 -4.12 4.44 -8.22
CA HIS A 277 -5.31 5.13 -8.74
C HIS A 277 -6.21 4.20 -9.57
N ILE A 278 -5.68 3.07 -10.04
CA ILE A 278 -6.43 2.05 -10.76
C ILE A 278 -7.41 1.26 -9.87
N VAL A 279 -7.20 1.24 -8.55
CA VAL A 279 -7.96 0.40 -7.60
C VAL A 279 -9.49 0.61 -7.67
N PRO A 280 -10.03 1.85 -7.73
CA PRO A 280 -11.46 2.07 -7.93
C PRO A 280 -11.99 1.55 -9.28
N TYR A 281 -11.19 1.64 -10.35
CA TYR A 281 -11.58 1.13 -11.67
C TYR A 281 -11.58 -0.40 -11.72
N LEU A 282 -10.67 -1.04 -10.97
CA LEU A 282 -10.68 -2.48 -10.76
C LEU A 282 -11.96 -2.90 -10.02
N SER A 283 -12.37 -2.16 -8.99
CA SER A 283 -13.67 -2.39 -8.33
C SER A 283 -14.86 -2.24 -9.28
N THR A 284 -14.85 -1.22 -10.15
CA THR A 284 -15.91 -1.08 -11.16
C THR A 284 -15.93 -2.26 -12.14
N THR A 285 -14.76 -2.75 -12.55
CA THR A 285 -14.64 -3.93 -13.43
C THR A 285 -15.24 -5.16 -12.78
N ILE A 286 -14.98 -5.38 -11.48
CA ILE A 286 -15.56 -6.46 -10.69
C ILE A 286 -17.09 -6.35 -10.59
N VAL A 287 -17.61 -5.13 -10.42
CA VAL A 287 -19.07 -4.89 -10.41
C VAL A 287 -19.68 -5.23 -11.78
N LEU A 288 -19.02 -4.81 -12.88
CA LEU A 288 -19.49 -5.09 -14.24
C LEU A 288 -19.44 -6.59 -14.58
N SER A 289 -18.47 -7.34 -14.05
CA SER A 289 -18.39 -8.79 -14.30
C SER A 289 -19.56 -9.56 -13.69
N HIS A 290 -20.30 -8.96 -12.74
CA HIS A 290 -21.48 -9.54 -12.08
C HIS A 290 -22.79 -8.86 -12.48
N ARG A 291 -22.79 -8.10 -13.58
CA ARG A 291 -23.89 -7.24 -14.00
C ARG A 291 -25.27 -7.91 -13.96
N SER A 292 -25.43 -9.09 -14.56
CA SER A 292 -26.74 -9.77 -14.68
C SER A 292 -27.34 -10.08 -13.32
N ILE A 293 -26.55 -10.67 -12.43
CA ILE A 293 -26.95 -11.01 -11.06
C ILE A 293 -27.28 -9.74 -10.28
N LEU A 294 -26.44 -8.70 -10.39
CA LEU A 294 -26.66 -7.44 -9.68
C LEU A 294 -27.90 -6.67 -10.15
N MET A 295 -28.27 -6.77 -11.43
CA MET A 295 -29.48 -6.14 -11.97
C MET A 295 -30.77 -6.74 -11.40
N GLU A 296 -30.75 -8.03 -11.05
CA GLU A 296 -31.90 -8.73 -10.46
C GLU A 296 -31.85 -8.74 -8.92
N ALA A 297 -30.70 -8.42 -8.34
CA ALA A 297 -30.48 -8.45 -6.91
C ALA A 297 -31.25 -7.34 -6.17
N ASP A 298 -31.76 -7.71 -5.00
CA ASP A 298 -32.12 -6.78 -3.95
C ASP A 298 -30.88 -6.37 -3.13
N TYR A 299 -31.07 -5.48 -2.14
CA TYR A 299 -29.98 -5.01 -1.29
C TYR A 299 -29.19 -6.16 -0.65
N ILE A 300 -29.89 -7.15 -0.08
CA ILE A 300 -29.25 -8.26 0.65
C ILE A 300 -28.44 -9.12 -0.31
N SER A 301 -29.01 -9.49 -1.46
CA SER A 301 -28.33 -10.34 -2.44
C SER A 301 -27.12 -9.64 -3.04
N ALA A 302 -27.22 -8.34 -3.34
CA ALA A 302 -26.10 -7.55 -3.85
C ALA A 302 -24.96 -7.45 -2.83
N MET A 303 -25.27 -7.16 -1.56
CA MET A 303 -24.27 -7.12 -0.50
C MET A 303 -23.62 -8.48 -0.25
N GLN A 304 -24.37 -9.58 -0.32
CA GLN A 304 -23.83 -10.92 -0.17
C GLN A 304 -22.86 -11.27 -1.31
N LEU A 305 -23.23 -10.97 -2.55
CA LEU A 305 -22.40 -11.21 -3.72
C LEU A 305 -21.08 -10.45 -3.64
N LEU A 306 -21.13 -9.15 -3.33
CA LEU A 306 -19.95 -8.27 -3.30
C LEU A 306 -19.03 -8.51 -2.08
N MET A 307 -19.47 -9.26 -1.08
CA MET A 307 -18.72 -9.47 0.18
C MET A 307 -18.21 -10.90 0.41
N ARG A 308 -18.70 -11.91 -0.32
CA ARG A 308 -18.43 -13.33 0.00
C ARG A 308 -17.74 -14.13 -1.07
N ASP A 309 -17.95 -13.86 -2.35
CA ASP A 309 -17.39 -14.71 -3.39
C ASP A 309 -15.91 -14.39 -3.63
N LYS A 310 -15.10 -15.43 -3.87
CA LYS A 310 -13.75 -15.23 -4.44
C LYS A 310 -13.95 -14.82 -5.88
N VAL A 311 -13.79 -13.54 -6.14
CA VAL A 311 -14.22 -12.95 -7.40
C VAL A 311 -13.13 -13.02 -8.49
N LEU A 312 -11.86 -13.15 -8.12
CA LEU A 312 -10.74 -12.92 -9.05
C LEU A 312 -9.95 -14.19 -9.33
N ASP A 313 -10.09 -14.71 -10.55
CA ASP A 313 -9.28 -15.81 -11.09
C ASP A 313 -8.35 -15.38 -12.24
N GLN A 314 -8.65 -14.24 -12.88
CA GLN A 314 -7.91 -13.72 -14.04
C GLN A 314 -7.36 -12.31 -13.79
N PRO A 315 -6.32 -12.16 -12.95
CA PRO A 315 -5.83 -10.85 -12.49
C PRO A 315 -5.30 -9.99 -13.64
N THR A 316 -4.68 -10.61 -14.66
CA THR A 316 -4.12 -9.87 -15.81
C THR A 316 -5.23 -9.21 -16.63
N THR A 317 -6.28 -9.96 -16.98
CA THR A 317 -7.42 -9.47 -17.75
C THR A 317 -8.13 -8.34 -17.01
N LEU A 318 -8.40 -8.53 -15.71
CA LEU A 318 -9.11 -7.55 -14.89
C LEU A 318 -8.35 -6.22 -14.76
N VAL A 319 -7.03 -6.26 -14.57
CA VAL A 319 -6.21 -5.03 -14.48
C VAL A 319 -6.15 -4.32 -15.83
N GLN A 320 -6.13 -5.05 -16.94
CA GLN A 320 -6.18 -4.48 -18.29
C GLN A 320 -7.52 -3.79 -18.56
N GLU A 321 -8.64 -4.44 -18.24
CA GLU A 321 -9.99 -3.88 -18.34
C GLU A 321 -10.13 -2.63 -17.47
N ALA A 322 -9.62 -2.67 -16.23
CA ALA A 322 -9.58 -1.52 -15.34
C ALA A 322 -8.77 -0.35 -15.92
N SER A 323 -7.62 -0.63 -16.56
CA SER A 323 -6.81 0.38 -17.26
C SER A 323 -7.56 1.01 -18.44
N GLN A 324 -8.31 0.18 -19.18
CA GLN A 324 -9.16 0.66 -20.27
C GLN A 324 -10.27 1.57 -19.74
N LEU A 325 -10.90 1.24 -18.61
CA LEU A 325 -11.88 2.11 -17.96
C LEU A 325 -11.26 3.42 -17.48
N GLN A 326 -10.08 3.35 -16.85
CA GLN A 326 -9.35 4.52 -16.35
C GLN A 326 -9.03 5.52 -17.47
N SER A 327 -8.60 5.02 -18.64
CA SER A 327 -8.21 5.88 -19.77
C SER A 327 -9.38 6.62 -20.43
N ASN A 328 -10.54 5.99 -20.57
CA ASN A 328 -11.73 6.64 -21.16
C ASN A 328 -12.97 5.82 -20.79
N PRO A 329 -13.68 6.18 -19.70
CA PRO A 329 -14.90 5.50 -19.31
C PRO A 329 -16.03 5.83 -20.28
N SER A 330 -16.55 4.81 -20.97
CA SER A 330 -17.63 4.94 -21.95
C SER A 330 -18.56 3.72 -21.92
N PRO A 331 -19.79 3.82 -22.44
CA PRO A 331 -20.73 2.73 -22.36
C PRO A 331 -20.34 1.57 -23.27
N GLU A 332 -19.72 1.88 -24.42
CA GLU A 332 -19.14 0.88 -25.31
C GLU A 332 -18.10 0.01 -24.59
N LYS A 333 -17.20 0.64 -23.82
CA LYS A 333 -16.21 -0.12 -23.02
C LYS A 333 -16.86 -0.92 -21.89
N GLY A 334 -17.86 -0.35 -21.21
CA GLY A 334 -18.64 -1.08 -20.23
C GLY A 334 -19.23 -2.35 -20.83
N ALA A 335 -19.76 -2.27 -22.06
CA ALA A 335 -20.41 -3.37 -22.74
C ALA A 335 -19.42 -4.44 -23.17
N ILE A 336 -18.25 -4.03 -23.65
CA ILE A 336 -17.15 -4.96 -23.99
C ILE A 336 -16.71 -5.73 -22.74
N ILE A 337 -16.51 -5.05 -21.61
CA ILE A 337 -16.10 -5.69 -20.35
C ILE A 337 -17.21 -6.64 -19.86
N ALA A 338 -18.45 -6.18 -19.81
CA ALA A 338 -19.58 -7.02 -19.42
C ALA A 338 -19.67 -8.29 -20.30
N ALA A 339 -19.55 -8.14 -21.63
CA ALA A 339 -19.57 -9.25 -22.56
C ALA A 339 -18.39 -10.22 -22.38
N ALA A 340 -17.19 -9.72 -22.07
CA ALA A 340 -16.01 -10.56 -21.77
C ALA A 340 -16.23 -11.48 -20.56
N HIS A 341 -17.06 -11.04 -19.61
CA HIS A 341 -17.47 -11.81 -18.43
C HIS A 341 -18.82 -12.54 -18.63
N ASN A 342 -19.20 -12.82 -19.87
CA ASN A 342 -20.45 -13.51 -20.26
C ASN A 342 -21.73 -12.82 -19.77
N GLN A 343 -21.69 -11.49 -19.58
CA GLN A 343 -22.86 -10.71 -19.19
C GLN A 343 -23.55 -10.16 -20.45
N GLN A 344 -24.85 -10.41 -20.61
CA GLN A 344 -25.63 -9.91 -21.74
C GLN A 344 -25.99 -8.44 -21.54
N TRP A 345 -25.42 -7.56 -22.38
CA TRP A 345 -25.78 -6.14 -22.42
C TRP A 345 -25.29 -5.44 -23.71
N GLN A 346 -26.07 -4.48 -24.25
CA GLN A 346 -25.67 -3.62 -25.37
C GLN A 346 -25.74 -2.13 -24.99
N ALA A 347 -24.71 -1.37 -25.38
CA ALA A 347 -24.61 0.07 -25.10
C ALA A 347 -25.70 0.93 -25.78
N GLN A 348 -26.39 0.40 -26.79
CA GLN A 348 -27.39 1.12 -27.59
C GLN A 348 -28.68 1.42 -26.81
N ASP A 349 -28.92 0.72 -25.69
CA ASP A 349 -30.14 0.84 -24.88
C ASP A 349 -30.13 2.04 -23.92
N LEU A 350 -29.16 2.96 -24.02
CA LEU A 350 -28.95 4.03 -23.04
C LEU A 350 -29.52 5.40 -23.43
N PRO A 351 -30.24 6.09 -22.53
CA PRO A 351 -30.67 7.47 -22.74
C PRO A 351 -29.48 8.45 -22.74
N LYS A 352 -29.38 9.32 -23.76
CA LYS A 352 -28.32 10.35 -23.89
C LYS A 352 -28.17 11.24 -22.65
N ALA A 353 -29.28 11.60 -22.00
CA ALA A 353 -29.29 12.44 -20.80
C ALA A 353 -28.48 11.85 -19.63
N SER A 354 -28.44 10.52 -19.50
CA SER A 354 -27.69 9.86 -18.42
C SER A 354 -26.18 9.94 -18.61
N ILE A 355 -25.72 10.05 -19.86
CA ILE A 355 -24.30 10.13 -20.19
C ILE A 355 -23.72 11.48 -19.79
N ASP A 356 -24.48 12.57 -19.96
CA ASP A 356 -24.01 13.92 -19.68
C ASP A 356 -23.96 14.21 -18.18
N THR A 357 -24.90 13.67 -17.39
CA THR A 357 -24.84 13.71 -15.91
C THR A 357 -23.59 12.99 -15.39
N ALA A 358 -23.24 11.85 -15.96
CA ALA A 358 -22.06 11.09 -15.56
C ALA A 358 -20.74 11.82 -15.90
N LYS A 359 -20.69 12.53 -17.04
CA LYS A 359 -19.54 13.39 -17.39
C LYS A 359 -19.36 14.53 -16.39
N ALA A 360 -20.46 15.17 -15.97
CA ALA A 360 -20.42 16.26 -14.99
C ALA A 360 -19.86 15.78 -13.63
N LEU A 361 -20.35 14.64 -13.13
CA LEU A 361 -19.86 14.02 -11.89
C LEU A 361 -18.36 13.65 -11.95
N LEU A 362 -17.90 13.08 -13.06
CA LEU A 362 -16.48 12.74 -13.24
C LEU A 362 -15.60 13.99 -13.32
N TYR A 363 -16.08 15.05 -13.97
CA TYR A 363 -15.37 16.33 -14.04
C TYR A 363 -15.30 17.00 -12.67
N GLU A 364 -16.37 16.97 -11.89
CA GLU A 364 -16.38 17.46 -10.51
C GLU A 364 -15.44 16.68 -9.60
N LEU A 365 -15.40 15.34 -9.70
CA LEU A 365 -14.49 14.52 -8.88
C LEU A 365 -13.02 14.73 -9.26
N THR A 366 -12.72 14.88 -10.55
CA THR A 366 -11.36 15.16 -11.02
C THR A 366 -10.92 16.58 -10.66
N SER A 367 -11.78 17.59 -10.84
CA SER A 367 -11.51 18.98 -10.46
C SER A 367 -11.48 19.19 -8.93
N ALA A 368 -12.32 18.50 -8.15
CA ALA A 368 -12.28 18.53 -6.68
C ALA A 368 -11.07 17.76 -6.14
N GLY A 369 -10.65 16.68 -6.78
CA GLY A 369 -9.36 16.03 -6.50
C GLY A 369 -8.20 17.00 -6.73
N THR A 370 -8.25 17.75 -7.83
CA THR A 370 -7.25 18.78 -8.15
C THR A 370 -7.27 19.94 -7.13
N GLN A 371 -8.44 20.46 -6.78
CA GLN A 371 -8.58 21.55 -5.80
C GLN A 371 -8.23 21.14 -4.36
N ARG A 372 -8.49 19.90 -3.95
CA ARG A 372 -8.08 19.41 -2.61
C ARG A 372 -6.57 19.13 -2.52
N LEU A 373 -5.91 18.80 -3.64
CA LEU A 373 -4.45 18.75 -3.74
C LEU A 373 -3.83 20.16 -3.65
N PHE A 374 -4.53 21.20 -4.10
CA PHE A 374 -4.06 22.61 -4.05
C PHE A 374 -4.51 23.41 -2.81
N ALA A 375 -5.58 23.02 -2.12
CA ALA A 375 -6.06 23.72 -0.92
C ALA A 375 -5.29 23.31 0.36
N HIS A 376 -4.62 22.15 0.34
CA HIS A 376 -3.76 21.66 1.43
C HIS A 376 -2.40 21.17 0.94
N THR A 377 -1.89 21.75 -0.14
CA THR A 377 -0.44 21.79 -0.34
C THR A 377 0.10 22.87 0.59
N PRO A 378 0.86 22.55 1.67
CA PRO A 378 1.93 23.46 2.00
C PRO A 378 2.76 23.58 0.72
N THR A 379 3.07 24.82 0.32
CA THR A 379 4.09 25.10 -0.69
C THR A 379 5.23 24.09 -0.58
N PRO A 380 5.71 23.49 -1.69
CA PRO A 380 6.63 22.37 -1.63
C PRO A 380 7.97 22.83 -1.05
N SER A 381 8.11 22.76 0.26
CA SER A 381 9.39 22.42 0.87
C SER A 381 9.51 20.92 0.71
N SER A 382 10.33 20.51 -0.25
CA SER A 382 10.77 19.14 -0.52
C SER A 382 10.76 18.23 0.72
N THR A 383 9.79 17.32 0.78
CA THR A 383 9.89 16.08 1.57
C THR A 383 10.04 14.89 0.62
N GLU A 384 10.81 15.08 -0.45
CA GLU A 384 11.70 14.01 -0.88
C GLU A 384 12.73 13.81 0.23
N TRP A 385 13.18 12.58 0.39
CA TRP A 385 14.36 12.27 1.18
C TRP A 385 15.53 13.11 0.66
N SER A 386 15.77 14.29 1.25
CA SER A 386 16.75 15.24 0.71
C SER A 386 18.19 14.75 0.90
N PRO A 387 19.14 15.13 0.02
CA PRO A 387 20.58 14.90 0.23
C PRO A 387 21.10 15.46 1.58
N GLY A 388 20.37 16.38 2.21
CA GLY A 388 20.66 16.90 3.55
C GLY A 388 20.27 15.96 4.71
N ALA A 389 19.42 14.96 4.48
CA ALA A 389 19.15 13.88 5.45
C ALA A 389 20.27 12.83 5.44
N GLU A 390 20.89 12.62 4.27
CA GLU A 390 22.09 11.80 4.09
C GLU A 390 23.34 12.50 4.65
N ALA A 391 23.48 13.82 4.47
CA ALA A 391 24.53 14.62 5.09
C ALA A 391 24.47 14.62 6.64
N ARG A 392 23.27 14.56 7.22
CA ARG A 392 23.07 14.46 8.68
C ARG A 392 23.48 13.11 9.27
N LEU A 393 23.56 12.06 8.46
CA LEU A 393 24.15 10.76 8.83
C LEU A 393 25.68 10.75 8.75
N GLN A 394 26.28 11.71 8.02
CA GLN A 394 27.73 11.84 7.87
C GLN A 394 28.38 12.84 8.84
N THR A 395 27.61 13.77 9.42
CA THR A 395 28.14 14.69 10.43
C THR A 395 28.17 14.02 11.80
N GLY A 396 29.36 13.57 12.20
CA GLY A 396 29.67 13.30 13.60
C GLY A 396 29.29 14.52 14.45
N THR A 397 28.59 14.26 15.54
CA THR A 397 28.05 15.23 16.49
C THR A 397 29.13 16.21 16.98
N SER A 398 29.12 17.44 16.49
CA SER A 398 29.74 18.57 17.19
C SER A 398 28.69 19.29 18.03
N ASP A 399 28.72 18.97 19.32
CA ASP A 399 28.46 19.84 20.47
C ASP A 399 27.33 20.88 20.36
N THR A 400 26.13 20.46 20.78
CA THR A 400 24.95 21.32 20.98
C THR A 400 24.98 22.12 22.29
N ALA A 401 25.96 21.89 23.18
CA ALA A 401 26.08 22.63 24.43
C ALA A 401 26.75 24.00 24.22
N GLU A 402 27.78 24.06 23.36
CA GLU A 402 28.52 25.30 23.07
C GLU A 402 27.67 26.34 22.31
N GLN A 403 26.80 25.89 21.38
CA GLN A 403 25.85 26.76 20.67
C GLN A 403 24.76 27.33 21.59
N ARG A 404 24.30 26.56 22.58
CA ARG A 404 23.35 27.05 23.60
C ARG A 404 23.99 28.05 24.56
N ARG A 405 25.28 27.86 24.89
CA ARG A 405 26.05 28.78 25.75
C ARG A 405 26.27 30.15 25.09
N ARG A 406 26.54 30.18 23.78
CA ARG A 406 26.68 31.42 23.00
C ARG A 406 25.36 32.16 22.79
N ALA A 407 24.24 31.45 22.69
CA ALA A 407 22.92 32.07 22.60
C ALA A 407 22.45 32.71 23.91
N MET A 408 22.83 32.16 25.08
CA MET A 408 22.49 32.74 26.38
C MET A 408 23.32 33.98 26.73
N LEU A 409 24.58 34.05 26.31
CA LEU A 409 25.46 35.21 26.57
C LEU A 409 25.15 36.44 25.69
N SER A 410 24.22 36.33 24.74
CA SER A 410 23.81 37.40 23.83
C SER A 410 22.61 38.23 24.33
N LEU A 411 22.06 37.93 25.51
CA LEU A 411 20.82 38.54 26.01
C LEU A 411 20.99 39.41 27.27
N GLU A 412 22.22 39.63 27.76
CA GLU A 412 22.46 40.45 28.96
C GLU A 412 22.97 41.89 28.68
N ASP A 413 23.28 42.26 27.43
CA ASP A 413 23.71 43.62 27.09
C ASP A 413 22.61 44.43 26.36
N THR A 414 21.50 44.70 27.05
CA THR A 414 20.65 45.87 26.76
C THR A 414 19.86 46.27 28.01
N GLN A 415 20.48 47.09 28.85
CA GLN A 415 19.82 48.18 29.59
C GLN A 415 20.64 49.45 29.47
#